data_AF-A0A261CXM9-F1
#
_entry.id   AF-A0A261CXM9-F1
#
_cell.length_a   1.000
_cell.length_b   1.000
_cell.length_c   1.000
_cell.angle_alpha   90.00
_cell.angle_beta   90.00
_cell.angle_gamma   90.00
#
_symmetry.space_group_name_H-M   'P 1'
#
loop_
_entity.id
_entity.type
_entity.pdbx_description
1 polymer ?
#
loop_
_entity_poly.entity_id
_entity_poly.type
_entity_poly.pdbx_seq_one_letter_code
_entity_poly.pdbx_strand_id
1 'polypeptide(L)'
;MLGHMPHAAADLNTAAPRSARRVADVWTDLATDTTTLANFSVDMVSGLPEPVARWLLRSIDVGAALRTSVIVTMSGQIRIGAWRAFEARQIIAARRGYVWAAVARFGPLPVRGFDRYSDGVVKCVGV
;
A
#
# COMPACT_ATOMS: atom_id res chain seq x y z
N MET A 1 -0.08 25.25 -14.34
CA MET A 1 1.14 24.96 -13.56
C MET A 1 0.80 23.87 -12.54
N LEU A 2 0.61 22.63 -13.00
CA LEU A 2 0.42 21.47 -12.13
C LEU A 2 1.81 21.00 -11.74
N GLY A 3 2.22 21.28 -10.50
CA GLY A 3 3.47 20.78 -9.95
C GLY A 3 3.46 19.26 -10.02
N HIS A 4 4.40 18.70 -10.78
CA HIS A 4 4.78 17.31 -10.68
C HIS A 4 5.28 17.11 -9.23
N MET A 5 4.37 16.71 -8.34
CA MET A 5 4.77 16.16 -7.05
C MET A 5 5.45 14.84 -7.39
N PRO A 6 6.77 14.70 -7.19
CA PRO A 6 7.38 13.40 -7.34
C PRO A 6 6.65 12.48 -6.37
N HIS A 7 6.04 11.42 -6.88
CA HIS A 7 5.71 10.26 -6.07
C HIS A 7 7.03 9.63 -5.68
N ALA A 8 7.76 10.27 -4.76
CA ALA A 8 8.91 9.69 -4.11
C ALA A 8 8.45 8.34 -3.59
N ALA A 9 9.14 7.27 -4.00
CA ALA A 9 8.92 5.95 -3.43
C ALA A 9 8.98 6.14 -1.91
N ALA A 10 7.85 5.91 -1.25
CA ALA A 10 7.74 6.20 0.16
C ALA A 10 8.71 5.28 0.91
N ASP A 11 9.61 5.89 1.68
CA ASP A 11 10.61 5.18 2.48
C ASP A 11 9.89 4.28 3.49
N LEU A 12 10.26 3.00 3.55
CA LEU A 12 9.72 2.06 4.54
C LEU A 12 10.00 2.51 5.98
N ASN A 13 10.98 3.39 6.20
CA ASN A 13 11.23 4.03 7.49
C ASN A 13 10.21 5.12 7.86
N THR A 14 9.21 5.38 7.02
CA THR A 14 8.17 6.37 7.32
C THR A 14 7.27 5.90 8.47
N ALA A 15 7.15 6.73 9.50
CA ALA A 15 6.25 6.48 10.63
C ALA A 15 4.78 6.36 10.21
N ALA A 16 4.00 5.59 10.97
CA ALA A 16 2.58 5.39 10.72
C ALA A 16 1.81 6.73 10.64
N PRO A 17 0.92 6.92 9.65
CA PRO A 17 0.07 8.10 9.56
C PRO A 17 -0.78 8.30 10.82
N ARG A 18 -1.17 9.55 11.11
CA ARG A 18 -2.03 9.87 12.26
C ARG A 18 -3.34 9.05 12.30
N SER A 19 -3.90 8.75 11.12
CA SER A 19 -5.11 7.91 10.96
C SER A 19 -4.90 6.46 11.41
N ALA A 20 -3.67 5.95 11.42
CA ALA A 20 -3.31 4.59 11.81
C ALA A 20 -2.53 4.51 13.14
N ARG A 21 -2.55 5.56 13.98
CA ARG A 21 -1.84 5.55 15.29
C ARG A 21 -2.19 4.35 16.18
N ARG A 22 -3.44 3.89 16.14
CA ARG A 22 -3.90 2.71 16.93
C ARG A 22 -3.27 1.40 16.47
N VAL A 23 -2.64 1.37 15.30
CA VAL A 23 -1.98 0.21 14.70
C VAL A 23 -0.55 0.55 14.28
N ALA A 24 0.07 1.53 14.96
CA ALA A 24 1.44 1.95 14.67
C ALA A 24 2.45 0.81 14.82
N ASP A 25 2.25 -0.08 15.79
CA ASP A 25 3.12 -1.25 15.98
C ASP A 25 3.04 -2.21 14.79
N VAL A 26 1.82 -2.46 14.27
CA VAL A 26 1.63 -3.28 13.06
C VAL A 26 2.23 -2.60 11.83
N TRP A 27 2.11 -1.27 11.72
CA TRP A 27 2.77 -0.53 10.65
C TRP A 27 4.29 -0.71 10.69
N THR A 28 4.91 -0.53 11.86
CA THR A 28 6.35 -0.71 12.06
C THR A 28 6.77 -2.16 11.80
N ASP A 29 5.98 -3.13 12.25
CA ASP A 29 6.22 -4.54 11.99
C ASP A 29 6.23 -4.84 10.49
N LEU A 30 5.20 -4.40 9.74
CA LEU A 30 5.11 -4.60 8.28
C LEU A 30 6.19 -3.83 7.51
N ALA A 31 6.72 -2.75 8.08
CA ALA A 31 7.87 -2.01 7.56
C ALA A 31 9.20 -2.73 7.83
N THR A 32 9.25 -3.58 8.84
CA THR A 32 10.43 -4.37 9.19
C THR A 32 10.57 -5.54 8.24
N ASP A 33 11.81 -5.81 7.81
CA ASP A 33 12.21 -6.90 6.93
C ASP A 33 11.81 -6.73 5.44
N THR A 34 12.71 -6.07 4.70
CA THR A 34 12.67 -5.96 3.24
C THR A 34 13.70 -6.88 2.60
N THR A 35 13.81 -8.12 3.07
CA THR A 35 14.66 -9.11 2.39
C THR A 35 14.26 -9.18 0.91
N THR A 36 15.20 -8.81 0.02
CA THR A 36 15.04 -9.03 -1.42
C THR A 36 14.95 -10.53 -1.64
N LEU A 37 13.77 -11.03 -1.99
CA LEU A 37 13.54 -12.47 -2.17
C LEU A 37 14.40 -13.02 -3.32
N ALA A 38 14.42 -12.29 -4.45
CA ALA A 38 15.22 -12.54 -5.65
C ALA A 38 14.97 -11.40 -6.66
N ASN A 39 15.73 -11.37 -7.74
CA ASN A 39 15.37 -10.59 -8.93
C ASN A 39 14.30 -11.33 -9.74
N PHE A 40 13.31 -10.60 -10.26
CA PHE A 40 12.25 -11.14 -11.10
C PHE A 40 12.86 -11.81 -12.35
N SER A 41 12.48 -13.06 -12.64
CA SER A 41 12.93 -13.79 -13.82
C SER A 41 11.75 -14.42 -14.56
N VAL A 42 11.96 -14.74 -15.84
CA VAL A 42 10.94 -15.39 -16.69
C VAL A 42 10.55 -16.77 -16.11
N ASP A 43 11.50 -17.48 -15.50
CA ASP A 43 11.25 -18.80 -14.91
C ASP A 43 10.18 -18.76 -13.81
N MET A 44 10.09 -17.64 -13.07
CA MET A 44 9.10 -17.46 -11.99
C MET A 44 7.65 -17.49 -12.48
N VAL A 45 7.41 -17.22 -13.77
CA VAL A 45 6.05 -17.19 -14.35
C VAL A 45 5.78 -18.35 -15.31
N SER A 46 6.76 -19.23 -15.53
CA SER A 46 6.68 -20.33 -16.51
C SER A 46 5.54 -21.33 -16.26
N GLY A 47 5.13 -21.52 -15.00
CA GLY A 47 4.01 -22.40 -14.61
C GLY A 47 2.66 -21.70 -14.46
N LEU A 48 2.57 -20.39 -14.73
CA LEU A 48 1.33 -19.64 -14.56
C LEU A 48 0.47 -19.73 -15.84
N PRO A 49 -0.88 -19.59 -15.72
CA PRO A 49 -1.74 -19.45 -16.88
C PRO A 49 -1.26 -18.32 -17.80
N GLU A 50 -1.34 -18.55 -19.10
CA GLU A 50 -0.77 -17.67 -20.12
C GLU A 50 -1.13 -16.18 -19.95
N PRO A 51 -2.39 -15.78 -19.66
CA PRO A 51 -2.73 -14.36 -19.48
C PRO A 51 -2.06 -13.73 -18.27
N VAL A 52 -1.85 -14.51 -17.20
CA VAL A 52 -1.20 -14.05 -15.96
C VAL A 52 0.29 -13.85 -16.20
N ALA A 53 0.95 -14.82 -16.83
CA ALA A 53 2.37 -14.72 -17.17
C ALA A 53 2.63 -13.52 -18.10
N ARG A 54 1.81 -13.35 -19.14
CA ARG A 54 1.91 -12.23 -20.08
C ARG A 54 1.77 -10.88 -19.38
N TRP A 55 0.79 -10.76 -18.48
CA TRP A 55 0.57 -9.52 -17.74
C TRP A 55 1.76 -9.20 -16.82
N LEU A 56 2.26 -10.19 -16.07
CA LEU A 56 3.41 -9.99 -15.17
C LEU A 56 4.68 -9.60 -15.93
N LEU A 57 4.99 -10.26 -17.04
CA LEU A 57 6.14 -9.92 -17.89
C LEU A 57 6.02 -8.54 -18.54
N ARG A 58 4.79 -8.03 -18.71
CA ARG A 58 4.56 -6.67 -19.21
C ARG A 58 4.68 -5.62 -18.10
N SER A 59 4.32 -5.99 -16.87
CA SER A 59 4.21 -5.07 -15.74
C SER A 59 5.47 -4.97 -14.88
N ILE A 60 6.35 -5.98 -14.92
CA ILE A 60 7.57 -6.05 -14.10
C ILE A 60 8.76 -6.28 -15.02
N ASP A 61 9.76 -5.42 -14.93
CA ASP A 61 11.00 -5.59 -15.69
C ASP A 61 11.74 -6.85 -15.23
N VAL A 62 12.22 -7.65 -16.17
CA VAL A 62 13.10 -8.80 -15.87
C VAL A 62 14.39 -8.27 -15.24
N GLY A 63 14.77 -8.85 -14.10
CA GLY A 63 15.88 -8.37 -13.28
C GLY A 63 15.46 -7.39 -12.17
N ALA A 64 14.21 -6.92 -12.13
CA ALA A 64 13.74 -6.05 -11.05
C ALA A 64 13.84 -6.74 -9.68
N ALA A 65 14.39 -6.07 -8.68
CA ALA A 65 14.45 -6.61 -7.32
C ALA A 65 13.04 -6.73 -6.74
N LEU A 66 12.62 -7.95 -6.38
CA LEU A 66 11.33 -8.18 -5.76
C LEU A 66 11.38 -7.77 -4.29
N ARG A 67 10.60 -6.75 -3.94
CA ARG A 67 10.41 -6.29 -2.57
C ARG A 67 9.23 -7.02 -1.93
N THR A 68 9.38 -7.38 -0.67
CA THR A 68 8.31 -7.95 0.15
C THR A 68 7.39 -6.88 0.71
N SER A 69 7.89 -5.67 0.94
CA SER A 69 7.11 -4.57 1.49
C SER A 69 7.18 -3.31 0.64
N VAL A 70 6.07 -2.57 0.57
CA VAL A 70 5.97 -1.28 -0.12
C VAL A 70 5.01 -0.34 0.61
N ILE A 71 5.30 0.96 0.58
CA ILE A 71 4.35 2.00 0.94
C ILE A 71 3.80 2.65 -0.32
N VAL A 72 2.47 2.66 -0.43
CA VAL A 72 1.71 3.30 -1.50
C VAL A 72 1.08 4.58 -0.96
N THR A 73 1.28 5.70 -1.65
CA THR A 73 0.55 6.94 -1.37
C THR A 73 -0.54 7.11 -2.42
N MET A 74 -1.76 7.41 -1.99
CA MET A 74 -2.94 7.50 -2.83
C MET A 74 -3.63 8.84 -2.63
N SER A 75 -4.16 9.42 -3.70
CA SER A 75 -5.06 10.55 -3.67
C SER A 75 -6.17 10.33 -4.70
N GLY A 76 -7.35 10.88 -4.44
CA GLY A 76 -8.47 10.74 -5.36
C GLY A 76 -9.81 11.06 -4.71
N GLN A 77 -10.87 10.44 -5.21
CA GLN A 77 -12.21 10.54 -4.62
C GLN A 77 -12.69 9.18 -4.12
N ILE A 78 -13.30 9.16 -2.93
CA ILE A 78 -13.93 8.00 -2.32
C ILE A 78 -15.39 8.33 -2.02
N ARG A 79 -16.29 7.36 -2.17
CA ARG A 79 -17.71 7.56 -1.91
C ARG A 79 -18.05 7.19 -0.47
N ILE A 80 -18.31 8.19 0.36
CA ILE A 80 -18.79 8.05 1.74
C ILE A 80 -20.00 8.98 1.88
N GLY A 81 -21.19 8.43 1.65
CA GLY A 81 -22.42 9.20 1.39
C GLY A 81 -22.38 9.93 0.03
N ALA A 82 -21.42 10.84 -0.15
CA ALA A 82 -21.11 11.52 -1.40
C ALA A 82 -19.66 11.25 -1.84
N TRP A 83 -19.31 11.60 -3.08
CA TRP A 83 -17.91 11.61 -3.52
C TRP A 83 -17.13 12.68 -2.77
N ARG A 84 -16.05 12.28 -2.12
CA ARG A 84 -15.20 13.15 -1.31
C ARG A 84 -13.74 12.96 -1.68
N ALA A 85 -12.99 14.05 -1.71
CA ALA A 85 -11.55 13.96 -1.84
C ALA A 85 -10.97 13.19 -0.65
N PHE A 86 -10.04 12.28 -0.92
CA PHE A 86 -9.29 11.57 0.10
C PHE A 86 -7.81 11.51 -0.24
N GLU A 87 -7.03 11.36 0.81
CA GLU A 87 -5.63 10.96 0.75
C GLU A 87 -5.47 9.69 1.60
N ALA A 88 -4.63 8.78 1.15
CA ALA A 88 -4.30 7.58 1.91
C ALA A 88 -2.81 7.23 1.81
N ARG A 89 -2.32 6.56 2.84
CA ARG A 89 -1.06 5.82 2.79
C ARG A 89 -1.33 4.38 3.19
N GLN A 90 -0.78 3.45 2.43
CA GLN A 90 -0.92 2.03 2.67
C GLN A 90 0.45 1.38 2.71
N ILE A 91 0.75 0.67 3.78
CA ILE A 91 1.86 -0.28 3.78
C ILE A 91 1.32 -1.67 3.46
N ILE A 92 1.97 -2.36 2.55
CA ILE A 92 1.66 -3.73 2.15
C ILE A 92 2.94 -4.54 2.34
N ALA A 93 2.87 -5.63 3.11
CA ALA A 93 3.93 -6.62 3.22
C ALA A 93 3.38 -7.97 2.72
N ALA A 94 3.96 -8.46 1.63
CA ALA A 94 3.61 -9.73 1.00
C ALA A 94 3.56 -10.85 2.05
N ARG A 95 2.47 -11.62 2.04
CA ARG A 95 2.18 -12.75 2.96
C ARG A 95 1.96 -12.38 4.44
N ARG A 96 2.29 -11.15 4.87
CA ARG A 96 2.14 -10.71 6.28
C ARG A 96 0.91 -9.83 6.48
N GLY A 97 0.62 -8.96 5.52
CA GLY A 97 -0.63 -8.22 5.49
C GLY A 97 -0.50 -6.76 5.04
N TYR A 98 -1.42 -5.91 5.48
CA TYR A 98 -1.44 -4.49 5.14
C TYR A 98 -2.02 -3.62 6.26
N VAL A 99 -1.64 -2.34 6.25
CA VAL A 99 -2.35 -1.27 6.95
C VAL A 99 -2.64 -0.17 5.93
N TRP A 100 -3.92 0.12 5.70
CA TRP A 100 -4.39 1.23 4.89
C TRP A 100 -4.89 2.34 5.81
N ALA A 101 -4.41 3.56 5.64
CA ALA A 101 -4.75 4.68 6.50
C ALA A 101 -5.17 5.87 5.65
N ALA A 102 -6.38 6.36 5.84
CA ALA A 102 -6.94 7.42 5.00
C ALA A 102 -7.50 8.59 5.78
N VAL A 103 -7.59 9.70 5.07
CA VAL A 103 -8.25 10.92 5.51
C VAL A 103 -9.16 11.39 4.37
N ALA A 104 -10.46 11.53 4.67
CA ALA A 104 -11.45 12.13 3.78
C ALA A 104 -11.92 13.48 4.36
N ARG A 105 -12.25 14.45 3.50
CA ARG A 105 -12.69 15.78 3.96
C ARG A 105 -14.21 15.93 3.86
N PHE A 106 -14.87 16.20 4.99
CA PHE A 106 -16.28 16.57 5.10
C PHE A 106 -16.37 18.07 5.40
N GLY A 107 -16.37 18.88 4.34
CA GLY A 107 -16.20 20.33 4.49
C GLY A 107 -14.86 20.66 5.17
N PRO A 108 -14.83 21.46 6.25
CA PRO A 108 -13.59 21.75 6.98
C PRO A 108 -13.14 20.58 7.88
N LEU A 109 -14.00 19.59 8.14
CA LEU A 109 -13.72 18.52 9.10
C LEU A 109 -13.05 17.31 8.41
N PRO A 110 -11.83 16.91 8.84
CA PRO A 110 -11.20 15.68 8.35
C PRO A 110 -11.76 14.46 9.10
N VAL A 111 -12.33 13.52 8.35
CA VAL A 111 -12.64 12.17 8.85
C VAL A 111 -11.45 11.27 8.56
N ARG A 112 -11.03 10.51 9.58
CA ARG A 112 -9.87 9.61 9.51
C ARG A 112 -10.34 8.19 9.67
N GLY A 113 -9.70 7.27 8.98
CA GLY A 113 -9.97 5.85 9.16
C GLY A 113 -8.76 5.02 8.81
N PHE A 114 -8.76 3.78 9.27
CA PHE A 114 -7.80 2.79 8.81
C PHE A 114 -8.48 1.43 8.63
N ASP A 115 -7.88 0.63 7.78
CA ASP A 115 -8.15 -0.80 7.68
C ASP A 115 -6.81 -1.54 7.85
N ARG A 116 -6.85 -2.71 8.48
CA ARG A 116 -5.69 -3.58 8.58
C ARG A 116 -6.07 -5.02 8.27
N TYR A 117 -5.12 -5.72 7.69
CA TYR A 117 -5.09 -7.17 7.69
C TYR A 117 -3.72 -7.60 8.22
N SER A 118 -3.70 -8.40 9.28
CA SER A 118 -2.48 -8.94 9.90
C SER A 118 -2.83 -10.23 10.63
N ASP A 119 -1.96 -11.24 10.59
CA ASP A 119 -2.16 -12.51 11.31
C ASP A 119 -3.50 -13.21 10.99
N GLY A 120 -3.97 -13.10 9.74
CA GLY A 120 -5.25 -13.66 9.31
C GLY A 120 -6.49 -12.90 9.79
N VAL A 121 -6.33 -11.75 10.46
CA VAL A 121 -7.44 -10.96 11.01
C VAL A 121 -7.57 -9.63 10.27
N VAL A 122 -8.79 -9.35 9.77
CA VAL A 122 -9.17 -8.03 9.24
C VAL A 122 -9.74 -7.16 10.37
N LYS A 123 -9.34 -5.89 10.45
CA LYS A 123 -9.93 -4.92 11.38
C LYS A 123 -10.06 -3.54 10.74
N CYS A 124 -11.29 -3.17 10.45
CA CYS A 124 -11.67 -1.84 9.98
C CYS A 124 -11.98 -0.92 11.17
N VAL A 125 -11.46 0.30 11.17
CA VAL A 125 -11.85 1.36 12.12
C VAL A 125 -12.14 2.63 11.33
N GLY A 126 -13.42 2.94 11.20
CA GLY A 126 -13.89 4.29 10.88
C GLY A 126 -14.00 5.11 12.15
N VAL A 127 -13.63 6.38 12.09
CA VAL A 127 -14.01 7.39 13.10
C VAL A 127 -15.40 7.89 12.78
#